data_AF-A0A2R6ACY6-F1
#
_entry.id   AF-A0A2R6ACY6-F1
#
_cell.length_a   1.000
_cell.length_b   1.000
_cell.length_c   1.000
_cell.angle_alpha   90.00
_cell.angle_beta   90.00
_cell.angle_gamma   90.00
#
_symmetry.space_group_name_H-M   'P 1'
#
loop_
_entity.id
_entity.type
_entity.pdbx_description
1 polymer ?
#
loop_
_entity_poly.entity_id
_entity_poly.type
_entity_poly.pdbx_seq_one_letter_code
_entity_poly.pdbx_strand_id
1 'polypeptide(L)'
;MDLRIRKCSEAQNVRDALRRGFCQVYGKNRKKAILMNNTQKSARILVFVCAVPDYARALQTHNRKKLVRALSEMGGEASFGDLKSAVGFGGNTLVHNLEVLKRLGVIENPVKGVYRLRFKTPLLFLFCTKRVKTFYLGLLGKKDSRKEAEPQVALSLLENEGFSFDDAYVVTSLDALNDWNSLSFHWIVLGKIGEIEEISDIESVKRKVEKELVKLLESGVVVMDCTSATKPATIAFYELAQKYLVPLIYVYEPQKRLTWLLSKESISSRLFKA
;
A
#
# COMPACT_ATOMS: atom_id res chain seq x y z
N MET A 1 49.66 40.26 1.17
CA MET A 1 49.85 39.07 0.31
C MET A 1 49.09 37.92 0.96
N ASP A 2 47.81 37.76 0.64
CA ASP A 2 47.26 36.99 -0.48
C ASP A 2 47.30 35.46 -0.28
N LEU A 3 46.08 34.88 -0.24
CA LEU A 3 45.64 33.66 -0.94
C LEU A 3 46.47 32.37 -0.75
N ARG A 4 45.93 31.21 -0.32
CA ARG A 4 44.78 30.51 -0.93
C ARG A 4 44.36 29.27 -0.13
N ILE A 5 43.06 29.06 -0.21
CA ILE A 5 42.22 27.93 0.22
C ILE A 5 42.65 26.60 -0.44
N ARG A 6 42.68 25.50 0.34
CA ARG A 6 42.41 24.14 -0.16
C ARG A 6 41.30 23.51 0.68
N LYS A 7 40.05 23.65 0.22
CA LYS A 7 38.92 22.78 0.57
C LYS A 7 38.78 21.75 -0.53
N CYS A 8 39.09 20.48 -0.25
CA CYS A 8 38.71 19.32 -1.09
C CYS A 8 38.92 18.03 -0.29
N SER A 9 37.83 17.46 0.27
CA SER A 9 37.67 16.00 0.41
C SER A 9 36.27 15.56 0.90
N GLU A 10 35.45 16.42 1.50
CA GLU A 10 34.16 15.97 2.08
C GLU A 10 33.03 15.75 1.06
N ALA A 11 33.10 16.31 -0.15
CA ALA A 11 32.03 16.20 -1.14
C ALA A 11 32.00 14.84 -1.89
N GLN A 12 33.10 14.10 -1.90
CA GLN A 12 33.18 12.81 -2.60
C GLN A 12 32.55 11.69 -1.77
N ASN A 13 32.74 11.70 -0.44
CA ASN A 13 32.23 10.67 0.48
C ASN A 13 30.70 10.67 0.59
N VAL A 14 30.04 11.82 0.43
CA VAL A 14 28.57 11.91 0.48
C VAL A 14 27.91 11.35 -0.78
N ARG A 15 28.54 11.49 -1.96
CA ARG A 15 28.02 10.91 -3.22
C ARG A 15 28.14 9.39 -3.24
N ASP A 16 29.20 8.84 -2.64
CA ASP A 16 29.38 7.40 -2.56
C ASP A 16 28.49 6.74 -1.49
N ALA A 17 28.17 7.44 -0.40
CA ALA A 17 27.17 6.99 0.57
C ALA A 17 25.75 6.94 -0.02
N LEU A 18 25.39 7.91 -0.88
CA LEU A 18 24.10 7.97 -1.57
C LEU A 18 23.94 6.88 -2.65
N ARG A 19 25.04 6.42 -3.28
CA ARG A 19 25.00 5.31 -4.25
C ARG A 19 24.85 3.92 -3.61
N ARG A 20 25.20 3.76 -2.33
CA ARG A 20 25.22 2.45 -1.65
C ARG A 20 24.01 2.16 -0.76
N GLY A 21 22.96 2.99 -0.81
CA GLY A 21 21.66 2.66 -0.18
C GLY A 21 21.70 2.48 1.34
N PHE A 22 22.68 3.05 2.05
CA PHE A 22 22.70 3.03 3.49
C PHE A 22 21.83 4.17 4.06
N CYS A 23 20.66 3.81 4.57
CA CYS A 23 19.90 4.65 5.48
C CYS A 23 19.53 3.85 6.73
N GLN A 24 20.37 3.98 7.76
CA GLN A 24 20.01 3.81 9.16
C GLN A 24 19.93 5.20 9.77
N VAL A 25 18.79 5.55 10.40
CA VAL A 25 18.79 6.56 11.47
C VAL A 25 17.80 6.13 12.55
N TYR A 26 18.35 5.87 13.74
CA TYR A 26 17.67 5.68 15.02
C TYR A 26 17.25 7.04 15.63
N GLY A 27 16.21 7.02 16.48
CA GLY A 27 16.22 7.82 17.72
C GLY A 27 15.11 8.85 17.94
N LYS A 28 14.26 8.56 18.95
CA LYS A 28 13.25 9.40 19.61
C LYS A 28 13.84 10.68 20.26
N ASN A 29 13.15 11.83 20.19
CA ASN A 29 12.49 12.53 21.33
C ASN A 29 12.17 14.03 21.08
N ARG A 30 11.24 14.50 21.92
CA ARG A 30 10.41 15.72 21.95
C ARG A 30 11.10 17.11 21.90
N LYS A 31 10.30 18.07 21.39
CA LYS A 31 10.20 19.52 21.73
C LYS A 31 11.44 20.41 21.54
N LYS A 32 11.41 21.24 20.47
CA LYS A 32 11.52 22.72 20.55
C LYS A 32 11.36 23.35 19.17
N ALA A 33 10.34 24.19 19.02
CA ALA A 33 10.28 25.19 17.97
C ALA A 33 11.17 26.37 18.39
N ILE A 34 12.15 26.72 17.57
CA ILE A 34 12.85 28.01 17.61
C ILE A 34 13.04 28.44 16.14
N LEU A 35 12.46 29.59 15.80
CA LEU A 35 12.71 30.32 14.56
C LEU A 35 14.18 30.75 14.50
N MET A 36 14.88 30.49 13.39
CA MET A 36 15.89 31.41 12.83
C MET A 36 16.04 31.26 11.30
N ASN A 37 15.72 32.37 10.64
CA ASN A 37 16.26 32.98 9.42
C ASN A 37 16.53 32.21 8.12
N ASN A 38 15.90 32.78 7.08
CA ASN A 38 16.24 32.79 5.65
C ASN A 38 17.73 32.68 5.35
N THR A 39 18.19 31.50 4.91
CA THR A 39 19.13 31.29 3.79
C THR A 39 19.48 29.81 3.71
N GLN A 40 18.55 28.97 3.22
CA GLN A 40 18.88 27.63 2.72
C GLN A 40 17.74 27.16 1.81
N LYS A 41 17.88 27.46 0.51
CA LYS A 41 17.34 26.62 -0.56
C LYS A 41 18.12 25.30 -0.54
N SER A 42 17.89 24.48 0.48
CA SER A 42 18.38 23.11 0.56
C SER A 42 17.20 22.18 0.37
N ALA A 43 17.35 21.28 -0.60
CA ALA A 43 16.39 20.29 -1.04
C ALA A 43 15.55 19.75 0.13
N ARG A 44 14.28 20.17 0.18
CA ARG A 44 13.25 19.38 0.85
C ARG A 44 13.12 18.10 0.04
N ILE A 45 13.86 17.07 0.44
CA ILE A 45 13.38 15.71 0.25
C ILE A 45 12.14 15.62 1.15
N LEU A 46 11.01 16.07 0.61
CA LEU A 46 9.70 15.74 1.13
C LEU A 46 9.60 14.23 0.95
N VAL A 47 9.97 13.50 2.00
CA VAL A 47 9.45 12.15 2.18
C VAL A 47 7.95 12.35 2.34
N PHE A 48 7.23 12.31 1.22
CA PHE A 48 5.78 12.21 1.23
C PHE A 48 5.48 10.85 1.86
N VAL A 49 5.29 10.84 3.17
CA VAL A 49 4.56 9.76 3.81
C VAL A 49 3.16 9.87 3.21
N CYS A 50 2.82 8.96 2.29
CA CYS A 50 1.50 8.93 1.68
C CYS A 50 0.47 8.64 2.78
N ALA A 51 -0.12 9.70 3.34
CA ALA A 51 -1.12 9.59 4.39
C ALA A 51 -2.30 8.75 3.90
N VAL A 52 -2.76 7.80 4.73
CA VAL A 52 -3.91 6.93 4.43
C VAL A 52 -5.17 7.79 4.21
N PRO A 53 -6.00 7.50 3.20
CA PRO A 53 -7.26 8.20 2.99
C PRO A 53 -8.19 8.08 4.20
N ASP A 54 -8.80 9.19 4.62
CA ASP A 54 -9.77 9.21 5.71
C ASP A 54 -11.17 8.86 5.17
N TYR A 55 -11.35 7.57 4.87
CA TYR A 55 -12.61 7.07 4.30
C TYR A 55 -13.81 7.29 5.22
N ALA A 56 -13.60 7.17 6.54
CA ALA A 56 -14.66 7.32 7.54
C ALA A 56 -15.31 8.70 7.47
N ARG A 57 -14.52 9.78 7.32
CA ARG A 57 -15.05 11.14 7.13
C ARG A 57 -15.47 11.40 5.68
N ALA A 58 -14.71 10.86 4.72
CA ALA A 58 -14.94 11.11 3.31
C ALA A 58 -16.28 10.55 2.83
N LEU A 59 -16.73 9.43 3.36
CA LEU A 59 -17.94 8.75 2.91
C LEU A 59 -19.15 8.97 3.83
N GLN A 60 -19.15 9.98 4.71
CA GLN A 60 -20.29 10.20 5.63
C GLN A 60 -21.60 10.58 4.91
N THR A 61 -21.53 11.27 3.77
CA THR A 61 -22.73 11.76 3.08
C THR A 61 -23.09 10.89 1.87
N HIS A 62 -24.39 10.80 1.59
CA HIS A 62 -24.89 10.10 0.42
C HIS A 62 -24.26 10.59 -0.89
N ASN A 63 -24.10 11.91 -1.05
CA ASN A 63 -23.51 12.48 -2.27
C ASN A 63 -22.06 12.04 -2.50
N ARG A 64 -21.24 11.96 -1.45
CA ARG A 64 -19.85 11.49 -1.57
C ARG A 64 -19.78 9.99 -1.81
N LYS A 65 -20.64 9.20 -1.16
CA LYS A 65 -20.79 7.76 -1.43
C LYS A 65 -21.13 7.52 -2.90
N LYS A 66 -22.13 8.25 -3.44
CA LYS A 66 -22.55 8.16 -4.84
C LYS A 66 -21.42 8.56 -5.80
N LEU A 67 -20.72 9.64 -5.51
CA LEU A 67 -19.61 10.14 -6.33
C LEU A 67 -18.43 9.17 -6.39
N VAL A 68 -18.03 8.62 -5.25
CA VAL A 68 -16.94 7.65 -5.19
C VAL A 68 -17.32 6.35 -5.90
N ARG A 69 -18.57 5.88 -5.74
CA ARG A 69 -19.07 4.72 -6.48
C ARG A 69 -18.99 4.94 -8.00
N ALA A 70 -19.51 6.07 -8.49
CA ALA A 70 -19.45 6.40 -9.91
C ALA A 70 -18.01 6.44 -10.44
N LEU A 71 -17.10 7.06 -9.69
CA LEU A 71 -15.68 7.09 -10.05
C LEU A 71 -15.07 5.67 -10.09
N SER A 72 -15.41 4.81 -9.13
CA SER A 72 -14.95 3.42 -9.08
C SER A 72 -15.47 2.56 -10.24
N GLU A 73 -16.75 2.68 -10.58
CA GLU A 73 -17.37 2.00 -11.73
C GLU A 73 -16.71 2.41 -13.05
N MET A 74 -16.18 3.65 -13.13
CA MET A 74 -15.44 4.13 -14.30
C MET A 74 -13.99 3.62 -14.38
N GLY A 75 -13.52 2.84 -13.40
CA GLY A 75 -12.13 2.35 -13.32
C GLY A 75 -11.23 3.21 -12.42
N GLY A 76 -11.82 4.10 -11.63
CA GLY A 76 -11.10 4.93 -10.66
C GLY A 76 -10.46 6.18 -11.26
N GLU A 77 -10.87 6.59 -12.46
CA GLU A 77 -10.49 7.84 -13.11
C GLU A 77 -11.64 8.33 -13.99
N ALA A 78 -11.94 9.63 -13.94
CA ALA A 78 -13.01 10.25 -14.72
C ALA A 78 -12.82 11.76 -14.85
N SER A 79 -13.37 12.36 -15.91
CA SER A 79 -13.43 13.82 -16.04
C SER A 79 -14.56 14.41 -15.19
N PHE A 80 -14.51 15.72 -14.95
CA PHE A 80 -15.59 16.46 -14.29
C PHE A 80 -16.92 16.29 -15.03
N GLY A 81 -16.89 16.29 -16.36
CA GLY A 81 -18.07 16.10 -17.20
C GLY A 81 -18.69 14.73 -17.01
N ASP A 82 -17.87 13.67 -17.05
CA ASP A 82 -18.33 12.28 -16.86
C ASP A 82 -18.96 12.10 -15.48
N LEU A 83 -18.29 12.61 -14.44
CA LEU A 83 -18.79 12.53 -13.08
C LEU A 83 -20.10 13.30 -12.93
N LYS A 84 -20.20 14.51 -13.48
CA LYS A 84 -21.43 15.32 -13.43
C LYS A 84 -22.60 14.59 -14.07
N SER A 85 -22.38 14.01 -15.25
CA SER A 85 -23.39 13.23 -15.97
C SER A 85 -23.82 11.98 -15.19
N ALA A 86 -22.86 11.26 -14.60
CA ALA A 86 -23.15 10.02 -13.87
C ALA A 86 -23.89 10.26 -12.53
N VAL A 87 -23.55 11.33 -11.81
CA VAL A 87 -24.14 11.58 -10.48
C VAL A 87 -25.35 12.51 -10.50
N GLY A 88 -25.48 13.34 -11.54
CA GLY A 88 -26.58 14.30 -11.70
C GLY A 88 -26.53 15.50 -10.75
N PHE A 89 -25.37 15.84 -10.21
CA PHE A 89 -25.23 16.97 -9.28
C PHE A 89 -25.14 18.32 -9.99
N GLY A 90 -25.63 19.37 -9.32
CA GLY A 90 -25.31 20.75 -9.69
C GLY A 90 -23.80 21.01 -9.64
N GLY A 91 -23.30 21.90 -10.50
CA GLY A 91 -21.84 22.14 -10.64
C GLY A 91 -21.16 22.49 -9.32
N ASN A 92 -21.75 23.40 -8.53
CA ASN A 92 -21.21 23.83 -7.23
C ASN A 92 -21.18 22.67 -6.22
N THR A 93 -22.23 21.86 -6.18
CA THR A 93 -22.32 20.69 -5.29
C THR A 93 -21.25 19.66 -5.65
N LEU A 94 -21.01 19.42 -6.94
CA LEU A 94 -19.98 18.50 -7.39
C LEU A 94 -18.58 18.99 -7.00
N VAL A 95 -18.27 20.27 -7.28
CA VAL A 95 -16.98 20.89 -6.92
C VAL A 95 -16.72 20.79 -5.42
N HIS A 96 -17.72 21.13 -4.59
CA HIS A 96 -17.59 21.05 -3.14
C HIS A 96 -17.25 19.62 -2.67
N ASN A 97 -17.98 18.61 -3.16
CA ASN A 97 -17.76 17.23 -2.74
C ASN A 97 -16.40 16.68 -3.23
N LEU A 98 -15.97 17.03 -4.45
CA LEU A 98 -14.66 16.66 -4.97
C LEU A 98 -13.52 17.26 -4.14
N GLU A 99 -13.64 18.54 -3.75
CA GLU A 99 -12.62 19.19 -2.91
C GLU A 99 -12.53 18.55 -1.51
N VAL A 100 -13.68 18.16 -0.94
CA VAL A 100 -13.70 17.41 0.33
C VAL A 100 -13.00 16.05 0.19
N LEU A 101 -13.31 15.29 -0.87
CA LEU A 101 -12.67 13.99 -1.12
C LEU A 101 -11.16 14.11 -1.35
N LYS A 102 -10.73 15.16 -2.07
CA LYS A 102 -9.32 15.47 -2.31
C LYS A 102 -8.59 15.81 -1.01
N ARG A 103 -9.16 16.71 -0.20
CA ARG A 103 -8.60 17.09 1.11
C ARG A 103 -8.45 15.89 2.05
N LEU A 104 -9.38 14.93 1.98
CA LEU A 104 -9.36 13.70 2.78
C LEU A 104 -8.52 12.58 2.15
N GLY A 105 -7.84 12.86 1.03
CA GLY A 105 -6.88 11.96 0.40
C GLY A 105 -7.49 10.79 -0.37
N VAL A 106 -8.81 10.77 -0.59
CA VAL A 106 -9.48 9.68 -1.34
C VAL A 106 -9.23 9.81 -2.84
N ILE A 107 -9.21 11.04 -3.34
CA ILE A 107 -8.96 11.34 -4.76
C ILE A 107 -7.82 12.33 -4.93
N GLU A 108 -7.27 12.33 -6.12
CA GLU A 108 -6.32 13.32 -6.62
C GLU A 108 -6.80 13.90 -7.94
N ASN A 109 -6.15 14.99 -8.36
CA ASN A 109 -6.47 15.70 -9.59
C ASN A 109 -5.17 15.83 -10.39
N PRO A 110 -4.82 14.82 -11.21
CA PRO A 110 -3.53 14.78 -11.90
C PRO A 110 -3.42 15.90 -12.95
N VAL A 111 -4.54 16.24 -13.59
CA VAL A 111 -4.67 17.34 -14.55
C VAL A 111 -6.03 18.01 -14.39
N LYS A 112 -6.10 19.30 -14.74
CA LYS A 112 -7.30 20.13 -14.55
C LYS A 112 -8.55 19.44 -15.08
N GLY A 113 -9.52 19.21 -14.18
CA GLY A 113 -10.82 18.64 -14.53
C GLY A 113 -10.84 17.11 -14.63
N VAL A 114 -9.72 16.42 -14.36
CA VAL A 114 -9.67 14.95 -14.24
C VAL A 114 -9.48 14.58 -12.77
N TYR A 115 -10.20 13.57 -12.32
CA TYR A 115 -10.16 13.09 -10.95
C TYR A 115 -9.85 11.60 -10.94
N ARG A 116 -8.98 11.18 -10.02
CA ARG A 116 -8.51 9.80 -9.90
C ARG A 116 -8.57 9.36 -8.45
N LEU A 117 -8.93 8.10 -8.21
CA LEU A 117 -8.74 7.48 -6.90
C LEU A 117 -7.26 7.42 -6.57
N ARG A 118 -6.88 7.92 -5.40
CA ARG A 118 -5.50 7.85 -4.94
C ARG A 118 -5.08 6.40 -4.71
N PHE A 119 -5.88 5.65 -3.97
CA PHE A 119 -5.74 4.20 -3.84
C PHE A 119 -6.91 3.52 -4.54
N LYS A 120 -6.61 2.51 -5.35
CA LYS A 120 -7.56 1.71 -6.11
C LYS A 120 -8.30 0.74 -5.19
N THR A 121 -7.60 0.05 -4.28
CA THR A 121 -8.23 -0.68 -3.17
C THR A 121 -8.52 0.28 -2.00
N PRO A 122 -9.67 0.16 -1.31
CA PRO A 122 -10.72 -0.86 -1.46
C PRO A 122 -11.74 -0.60 -2.56
N LEU A 123 -11.84 0.63 -3.07
CA LEU A 123 -13.04 1.07 -3.78
C LEU A 123 -13.25 0.35 -5.12
N LEU A 124 -12.18 0.05 -5.85
CA LEU A 124 -12.26 -0.75 -7.07
C LEU A 124 -12.56 -2.22 -6.78
N PHE A 125 -12.07 -2.78 -5.68
CA PHE A 125 -12.46 -4.14 -5.25
C PHE A 125 -13.97 -4.24 -4.98
N LEU A 126 -14.57 -3.17 -4.46
CA LEU A 126 -16.00 -3.13 -4.17
C LEU A 126 -16.88 -2.96 -5.42
N PHE A 127 -16.55 -2.00 -6.28
CA PHE A 127 -17.48 -1.49 -7.30
C PHE A 127 -16.95 -1.49 -8.74
N CYS A 128 -15.71 -1.87 -8.99
CA CYS A 128 -15.19 -1.83 -10.35
C CYS A 128 -15.95 -2.80 -11.25
N THR A 129 -16.41 -2.32 -12.40
CA THR A 129 -17.07 -3.11 -13.44
C THR A 129 -16.17 -3.39 -14.64
N LYS A 130 -14.97 -2.79 -14.64
CA LYS A 130 -13.97 -2.93 -15.70
C LYS A 130 -12.82 -3.83 -15.23
N ARG A 131 -12.12 -4.45 -16.19
CA ARG A 131 -10.84 -5.11 -15.90
C ARG A 131 -9.83 -4.05 -15.44
N VAL A 132 -9.25 -4.27 -14.28
CA VAL A 132 -8.19 -3.44 -13.70
C VAL A 132 -7.08 -4.35 -13.22
N LYS A 133 -5.88 -3.78 -13.05
CA LYS A 133 -4.74 -4.55 -12.60
C LYS A 133 -5.01 -5.13 -11.20
N THR A 134 -4.77 -6.42 -11.01
CA THR A 134 -4.96 -7.13 -9.74
C THR A 134 -3.64 -7.70 -9.24
N PHE A 135 -3.43 -7.61 -7.93
CA PHE A 135 -2.21 -7.98 -7.25
C PHE A 135 -2.49 -8.91 -6.09
N TYR A 136 -1.71 -9.98 -6.01
CA TYR A 136 -1.62 -10.81 -4.82
C TYR A 136 -0.45 -10.35 -3.96
N LEU A 137 -0.64 -10.25 -2.65
CA LEU A 137 0.44 -9.98 -1.68
C LEU A 137 0.37 -10.97 -0.53
N GLY A 138 1.25 -11.96 -0.50
CA GLY A 138 1.23 -13.04 0.49
C GLY A 138 2.49 -13.17 1.32
N LEU A 139 2.42 -13.99 2.36
CA LEU A 139 3.57 -14.46 3.15
C LEU A 139 4.07 -15.81 2.61
N LEU A 140 5.36 -16.08 2.75
CA LEU A 140 5.94 -17.40 2.49
C LEU A 140 6.90 -17.79 3.61
N GLY A 141 6.69 -18.98 4.16
CA GLY A 141 7.54 -19.59 5.18
C GLY A 141 8.66 -20.46 4.60
N LYS A 142 9.44 -21.06 5.49
CA LYS A 142 10.46 -22.07 5.12
C LYS A 142 9.79 -23.28 4.50
N LYS A 143 10.52 -24.00 3.65
CA LYS A 143 9.94 -25.14 2.93
C LYS A 143 9.58 -26.28 3.88
N ASP A 144 10.40 -26.57 4.88
CA ASP A 144 10.09 -27.51 5.98
C ASP A 144 9.37 -28.79 5.49
N SER A 145 9.91 -29.45 4.45
CA SER A 145 9.37 -30.65 3.76
C SER A 145 8.13 -30.49 2.86
N ARG A 146 7.56 -29.28 2.77
CA ARG A 146 6.45 -28.96 1.87
C ARG A 146 6.85 -29.13 0.41
N LYS A 147 5.94 -29.69 -0.39
CA LYS A 147 6.11 -29.81 -1.85
C LYS A 147 5.63 -28.58 -2.60
N GLU A 148 4.56 -27.97 -2.11
CA GLU A 148 3.92 -26.79 -2.69
C GLU A 148 4.10 -25.61 -1.74
N ALA A 149 4.38 -24.44 -2.30
CA ALA A 149 4.46 -23.21 -1.53
C ALA A 149 3.04 -22.69 -1.24
N GLU A 150 2.82 -22.21 -0.02
CA GLU A 150 1.50 -21.77 0.44
C GLU A 150 0.87 -20.68 -0.45
N PRO A 151 1.62 -19.68 -0.96
CA PRO A 151 1.07 -18.72 -1.92
C PRO A 151 0.52 -19.36 -3.20
N GLN A 152 1.11 -20.46 -3.68
CA GLN A 152 0.60 -21.15 -4.87
C GLN A 152 -0.74 -21.84 -4.58
N VAL A 153 -0.87 -22.42 -3.38
CA VAL A 153 -2.12 -23.01 -2.92
C VAL A 153 -3.19 -21.93 -2.77
N ALA A 154 -2.87 -20.79 -2.15
CA ALA A 154 -3.79 -19.67 -1.98
C ALA A 154 -4.24 -19.09 -3.33
N LEU A 155 -3.32 -18.87 -4.27
CA LEU A 155 -3.63 -18.41 -5.62
C LEU A 155 -4.57 -19.38 -6.35
N SER A 156 -4.33 -20.69 -6.25
CA SER A 156 -5.19 -21.70 -6.86
C SER A 156 -6.60 -21.70 -6.26
N LEU A 157 -6.73 -21.52 -4.95
CA LEU A 157 -8.02 -21.42 -4.28
C LEU A 157 -8.78 -20.13 -4.65
N LEU A 158 -8.06 -19.01 -4.76
CA LEU A 158 -8.63 -17.74 -5.21
C LEU A 158 -9.11 -17.81 -6.67
N GLU A 159 -8.38 -18.50 -7.54
CA GLU A 159 -8.78 -18.73 -8.93
C GLU A 159 -10.11 -19.51 -9.02
N ASN A 160 -10.29 -20.52 -8.15
CA ASN A 160 -11.56 -21.25 -8.05
C ASN A 160 -12.73 -20.38 -7.55
N GLU A 161 -12.45 -19.29 -6.81
CA GLU A 161 -13.44 -18.28 -6.43
C GLU A 161 -13.63 -17.19 -7.50
N GLY A 162 -12.98 -17.31 -8.66
CA GLY A 162 -13.10 -16.38 -9.78
C GLY A 162 -12.15 -15.18 -9.72
N PHE A 163 -11.11 -15.23 -8.87
CA PHE A 163 -10.08 -14.18 -8.81
C PHE A 163 -8.85 -14.56 -9.63
N SER A 164 -8.49 -13.70 -10.58
CA SER A 164 -7.22 -13.78 -11.31
C SER A 164 -6.30 -12.61 -10.93
N PHE A 165 -4.99 -12.87 -10.85
CA PHE A 165 -3.98 -11.87 -10.50
C PHE A 165 -3.01 -11.65 -11.66
N ASP A 166 -2.72 -10.39 -11.99
CA ASP A 166 -1.73 -10.06 -13.01
C ASP A 166 -0.29 -10.23 -12.50
N ASP A 167 -0.07 -9.98 -11.20
CA ASP A 167 1.23 -10.14 -10.54
C ASP A 167 1.06 -10.65 -9.10
N ALA A 168 2.02 -11.44 -8.63
CA ALA A 168 2.07 -11.95 -7.26
C ALA A 168 3.35 -11.52 -6.53
N TYR A 169 3.17 -10.82 -5.41
CA TYR A 169 4.22 -10.36 -4.52
C TYR A 169 4.26 -11.22 -3.27
N VAL A 170 5.46 -11.65 -2.87
CA VAL A 170 5.64 -12.56 -1.74
C VAL A 170 6.66 -11.99 -0.76
N VAL A 171 6.23 -11.85 0.49
CA VAL A 171 7.06 -11.42 1.62
C VAL A 171 7.59 -12.65 2.33
N THR A 172 8.91 -12.73 2.48
CA THR A 172 9.57 -13.92 3.02
C THR A 172 10.92 -13.58 3.66
N SER A 173 11.52 -14.51 4.39
CA SER A 173 12.89 -14.38 4.90
C SER A 173 13.90 -14.81 3.84
N LEU A 174 15.17 -14.41 4.01
CA LEU A 174 16.24 -14.84 3.10
C LEU A 174 16.40 -16.37 3.05
N ASP A 175 16.29 -17.04 4.20
CA ASP A 175 16.36 -18.50 4.28
C ASP A 175 15.26 -19.16 3.44
N ALA A 176 14.01 -18.72 3.62
CA ALA A 176 12.87 -19.26 2.89
C ALA A 176 12.95 -18.98 1.39
N LEU A 177 13.45 -17.80 0.99
CA LEU A 177 13.71 -17.52 -0.42
C LEU A 177 14.66 -18.54 -1.04
N ASN A 178 15.73 -18.92 -0.34
CA ASN A 178 16.70 -19.88 -0.85
C ASN A 178 16.07 -21.27 -1.08
N ASP A 179 15.13 -21.67 -0.23
CA ASP A 179 14.39 -22.93 -0.38
C ASP A 179 13.44 -22.93 -1.59
N TRP A 180 12.94 -21.75 -1.96
CA TRP A 180 11.87 -21.55 -2.95
C TRP A 180 12.31 -20.74 -4.17
N ASN A 181 13.62 -20.60 -4.41
CA ASN A 181 14.20 -19.67 -5.39
C ASN A 181 13.78 -19.92 -6.86
N SER A 182 13.24 -21.09 -7.16
CA SER A 182 12.73 -21.46 -8.48
C SER A 182 11.34 -20.91 -8.78
N LEU A 183 10.64 -20.35 -7.79
CA LEU A 183 9.31 -19.78 -7.96
C LEU A 183 9.36 -18.37 -8.58
N SER A 184 8.41 -18.10 -9.46
CA SER A 184 8.31 -16.82 -10.18
C SER A 184 7.41 -15.82 -9.44
N PHE A 185 7.90 -15.29 -8.32
CA PHE A 185 7.23 -14.23 -7.55
C PHE A 185 8.04 -12.94 -7.54
N HIS A 186 7.35 -11.82 -7.29
CA HIS A 186 8.00 -10.56 -6.94
C HIS A 186 8.37 -10.57 -5.45
N TRP A 187 9.65 -10.77 -5.16
CA TRP A 187 10.14 -11.01 -3.80
C TRP A 187 10.30 -9.74 -2.97
N ILE A 188 9.74 -9.75 -1.77
CA ILE A 188 9.97 -8.75 -0.71
C ILE A 188 10.72 -9.45 0.42
N VAL A 189 12.04 -9.45 0.34
CA VAL A 189 12.89 -10.21 1.25
C VAL A 189 13.13 -9.45 2.53
N LEU A 190 12.79 -10.06 3.67
CA LEU A 190 13.07 -9.60 5.02
C LEU A 190 14.45 -10.12 5.45
N GLY A 191 15.29 -9.20 5.94
CA GLY A 191 16.66 -9.50 6.33
C GLY A 191 16.77 -9.87 7.81
N LYS A 192 17.95 -9.62 8.39
CA LYS A 192 18.18 -9.74 9.83
C LYS A 192 18.57 -8.37 10.41
N ILE A 193 18.15 -8.11 11.64
CA ILE A 193 18.61 -6.98 12.44
C ILE A 193 19.41 -7.56 13.61
N GLY A 194 20.74 -7.56 13.47
CA GLY A 194 21.61 -8.34 14.37
C GLY A 194 21.33 -9.83 14.19
N GLU A 195 20.95 -10.50 15.27
CA GLU A 195 20.63 -11.94 15.30
C GLU A 195 19.13 -12.25 15.08
N ILE A 196 18.28 -11.22 15.02
CA ILE A 196 16.83 -11.40 14.91
C ILE A 196 16.41 -11.31 13.44
N GLU A 197 15.68 -12.31 12.96
CA GLU A 197 15.02 -12.26 11.66
C GLU A 197 13.95 -11.16 11.64
N GLU A 198 13.99 -10.26 10.65
CA GLU A 198 13.00 -9.17 10.51
C GLU A 198 11.57 -9.71 10.41
N ILE A 199 11.39 -10.93 9.87
CA ILE A 199 10.07 -11.59 9.76
C ILE A 199 9.44 -11.92 11.11
N SER A 200 10.23 -11.95 12.18
CA SER A 200 9.76 -12.19 13.54
C SER A 200 9.49 -10.89 14.31
N ASP A 201 9.70 -9.72 13.70
CA ASP A 201 9.44 -8.40 14.29
C ASP A 201 8.29 -7.69 13.56
N ILE A 202 7.18 -7.46 14.26
CA ILE A 202 5.94 -6.90 13.70
C ILE A 202 6.21 -5.55 13.01
N GLU A 203 6.99 -4.66 13.65
CA GLU A 203 7.24 -3.32 13.15
C GLU A 203 8.18 -3.30 11.94
N SER A 204 9.13 -4.23 11.88
CA SER A 204 10.01 -4.40 10.72
C SER A 204 9.27 -4.95 9.51
N VAL A 205 8.41 -5.94 9.71
CA VAL A 205 7.50 -6.42 8.65
C VAL A 205 6.63 -5.26 8.16
N LYS A 206 5.93 -4.56 9.05
CA LYS A 206 5.04 -3.44 8.68
C LYS A 206 5.76 -2.39 7.86
N ARG A 207 6.90 -1.88 8.34
CA ARG A 207 7.66 -0.83 7.67
C ARG A 207 8.08 -1.21 6.25
N LYS A 208 8.51 -2.46 6.05
CA LYS A 208 8.98 -2.93 4.74
C LYS A 208 7.82 -3.21 3.79
N VAL A 209 6.80 -3.92 4.28
CA VAL A 209 5.63 -4.31 3.49
C VAL A 209 4.78 -3.12 3.13
N GLU A 210 4.57 -2.17 4.05
CA GLU A 210 3.74 -0.98 3.83
C GLU A 210 4.25 -0.13 2.66
N LYS A 211 5.57 -0.01 2.51
CA LYS A 211 6.18 0.72 1.39
C LYS A 211 5.79 0.14 0.04
N GLU A 212 5.82 -1.18 -0.10
CA GLU A 212 5.44 -1.85 -1.34
C GLU A 212 3.92 -1.91 -1.50
N LEU A 213 3.18 -2.18 -0.43
CA LEU A 213 1.73 -2.18 -0.41
C LEU A 213 1.16 -0.86 -0.93
N VAL A 214 1.66 0.29 -0.47
CA VAL A 214 1.17 1.61 -0.94
C VAL A 214 1.31 1.76 -2.45
N LYS A 215 2.44 1.32 -3.04
CA LYS A 215 2.63 1.38 -4.51
C LYS A 215 1.63 0.48 -5.25
N LEU A 216 1.37 -0.72 -4.71
CA LEU A 216 0.40 -1.66 -5.28
C LEU A 216 -1.02 -1.09 -5.20
N LEU A 217 -1.38 -0.48 -4.07
CA LEU A 217 -2.69 0.16 -3.88
C LEU A 217 -2.92 1.34 -4.83
N GLU A 218 -1.89 2.12 -5.15
CA GLU A 218 -1.97 3.20 -6.15
C GLU A 218 -2.17 2.65 -7.58
N SER A 219 -1.64 1.46 -7.84
CA SER A 219 -1.59 0.86 -9.18
C SER A 219 -2.77 -0.05 -9.52
N GLY A 220 -3.43 -0.65 -8.52
CA GLY A 220 -4.46 -1.66 -8.77
C GLY A 220 -5.11 -2.26 -7.53
N VAL A 221 -5.91 -3.30 -7.76
CA VAL A 221 -6.64 -4.01 -6.71
C VAL A 221 -5.74 -5.04 -6.04
N VAL A 222 -5.50 -4.87 -4.75
CA VAL A 222 -4.68 -5.79 -3.95
C VAL A 222 -5.56 -6.73 -3.11
N VAL A 223 -5.21 -8.01 -3.08
CA VAL A 223 -5.66 -8.99 -2.08
C VAL A 223 -4.45 -9.45 -1.27
N MET A 224 -4.56 -9.38 0.05
CA MET A 224 -3.51 -9.82 0.97
C MET A 224 -3.78 -11.24 1.48
N ASP A 225 -2.71 -11.99 1.70
CA ASP A 225 -2.72 -13.32 2.32
C ASP A 225 -1.78 -13.37 3.54
N CYS A 226 -2.31 -13.80 4.68
CA CYS A 226 -1.54 -13.95 5.91
C CYS A 226 -1.45 -15.41 6.41
N THR A 227 -1.61 -16.39 5.52
CA THR A 227 -1.56 -17.83 5.83
C THR A 227 -0.25 -18.26 6.48
N SER A 228 0.87 -17.78 5.94
CA SER A 228 2.19 -18.37 6.18
C SER A 228 3.11 -17.57 7.08
N ALA A 229 4.32 -18.10 7.23
CA ALA A 229 5.44 -17.56 7.99
C ALA A 229 5.21 -17.59 9.51
N THR A 230 5.46 -16.46 10.18
CA THR A 230 5.47 -16.38 11.65
C THR A 230 4.25 -15.63 12.15
N LYS A 231 3.84 -15.88 13.41
CA LYS A 231 2.75 -15.12 14.05
C LYS A 231 2.98 -13.59 13.99
N PRO A 232 4.20 -13.05 14.25
CA PRO A 232 4.49 -11.63 14.03
C PRO A 232 4.18 -11.13 12.62
N ALA A 233 4.57 -11.87 11.58
CA ALA A 233 4.29 -11.50 10.20
C ALA A 233 2.79 -11.51 9.89
N THR A 234 2.06 -12.52 10.39
CA THR A 234 0.59 -12.58 10.28
C THR A 234 -0.08 -11.37 10.95
N ILE A 235 0.36 -10.99 12.16
CA ILE A 235 -0.17 -9.81 12.87
C ILE A 235 0.11 -8.53 12.08
N ALA A 236 1.33 -8.37 11.56
CA ALA A 236 1.69 -7.23 10.72
C ALA A 236 0.80 -7.10 9.47
N PHE A 237 0.57 -8.21 8.76
CA PHE A 237 -0.32 -8.24 7.60
C PHE A 237 -1.77 -7.90 7.98
N TYR A 238 -2.27 -8.45 9.08
CA TYR A 238 -3.60 -8.15 9.57
C TYR A 238 -3.74 -6.65 9.89
N GLU A 239 -2.80 -6.06 10.61
CA GLU A 239 -2.83 -4.62 10.93
C GLU A 239 -2.78 -3.73 9.69
N LEU A 240 -1.95 -4.07 8.70
CA LEU A 240 -1.87 -3.33 7.43
C LEU A 240 -3.18 -3.45 6.63
N ALA A 241 -3.74 -4.66 6.53
CA ALA A 241 -5.01 -4.88 5.85
C ALA A 241 -6.14 -4.08 6.50
N GLN A 242 -6.19 -4.02 7.84
CA GLN A 242 -7.16 -3.20 8.58
C GLN A 242 -6.95 -1.71 8.33
N LYS A 243 -5.70 -1.24 8.38
CA LYS A 243 -5.32 0.17 8.17
C LYS A 243 -5.71 0.69 6.79
N TYR A 244 -5.47 -0.11 5.75
CA TYR A 244 -5.70 0.27 4.35
C TYR A 244 -7.03 -0.28 3.78
N LEU A 245 -7.80 -1.02 4.60
CA LEU A 245 -9.02 -1.72 4.21
C LEU A 245 -8.82 -2.66 3.02
N VAL A 246 -7.69 -3.38 3.00
CA VAL A 246 -7.33 -4.31 1.93
C VAL A 246 -7.99 -5.66 2.23
N PRO A 247 -8.66 -6.30 1.27
CA PRO A 247 -9.21 -7.62 1.50
C PRO A 247 -8.11 -8.62 1.88
N LEU A 248 -8.37 -9.42 2.90
CA LEU A 248 -7.39 -10.29 3.55
C LEU A 248 -7.93 -11.71 3.63
N ILE A 249 -7.12 -12.68 3.22
CA ILE A 249 -7.43 -14.09 3.28
C ILE A 249 -6.51 -14.85 4.24
N TYR A 250 -6.97 -16.03 4.62
CA TYR A 250 -6.22 -17.06 5.32
C TYR A 250 -6.65 -18.43 4.79
N VAL A 251 -5.70 -19.30 4.49
CA VAL A 251 -5.94 -20.67 4.02
C VAL A 251 -5.68 -21.64 5.16
N TYR A 252 -6.72 -22.37 5.55
CA TYR A 252 -6.57 -23.48 6.48
C TYR A 252 -6.14 -24.74 5.71
N GLU A 253 -4.84 -24.99 5.70
CA GLU A 253 -4.20 -26.03 4.87
C GLU A 253 -4.77 -27.44 5.04
N PRO A 254 -5.05 -27.95 6.27
CA PRO A 254 -5.55 -29.32 6.41
C PRO A 254 -6.85 -29.59 5.67
N GLN A 255 -7.67 -28.55 5.46
CA GLN A 255 -8.95 -28.64 4.74
C GLN A 255 -8.90 -27.96 3.37
N LYS A 256 -7.74 -27.40 2.97
CA LYS A 256 -7.59 -26.52 1.80
C LYS A 256 -8.71 -25.49 1.69
N ARG A 257 -9.08 -24.89 2.82
CA ARG A 257 -10.22 -23.98 2.91
C ARG A 257 -9.74 -22.53 2.97
N LEU A 258 -10.10 -21.74 1.97
CA LEU A 258 -9.91 -20.30 1.96
C LEU A 258 -10.93 -19.63 2.88
N THR A 259 -10.47 -18.67 3.69
CA THR A 259 -11.32 -17.85 4.56
C THR A 259 -10.97 -16.37 4.39
N TRP A 260 -11.97 -15.54 4.12
CA TRP A 260 -11.82 -14.09 4.08
C TRP A 260 -11.85 -13.50 5.49
N LEU A 261 -10.68 -13.15 6.04
CA LEU A 261 -10.58 -12.45 7.32
C LEU A 261 -11.08 -11.00 7.23
N LEU A 262 -10.90 -10.38 6.07
CA LEU A 262 -11.49 -9.09 5.73
C LEU A 262 -12.15 -9.20 4.34
N SER A 263 -13.45 -9.51 4.33
CA SER A 263 -14.21 -9.75 3.10
C SER A 263 -14.72 -8.46 2.43
N LYS A 264 -15.21 -8.60 1.20
CA LYS A 264 -15.90 -7.53 0.45
C LYS A 264 -17.06 -6.93 1.26
N GLU A 265 -17.86 -7.76 1.91
CA GLU A 265 -19.04 -7.37 2.70
C GLU A 265 -18.62 -6.62 3.97
N SER A 266 -17.54 -7.05 4.63
CA SER A 266 -16.99 -6.40 5.81
C SER A 266 -16.43 -5.01 5.47
N ILE A 267 -15.65 -4.90 4.39
CA ILE A 267 -15.12 -3.62 3.90
C ILE A 267 -16.27 -2.70 3.48
N SER A 268 -17.23 -3.21 2.69
CA SER A 268 -18.41 -2.45 2.26
C SER A 268 -19.22 -1.94 3.46
N SER A 269 -19.41 -2.78 4.48
CA SER A 269 -20.09 -2.40 5.71
C SER A 269 -19.39 -1.24 6.42
N ARG A 270 -18.07 -1.29 6.56
CA ARG A 270 -17.30 -0.23 7.22
C ARG A 270 -17.32 1.10 6.48
N LEU A 271 -17.40 1.07 5.15
CA LEU A 271 -17.35 2.26 4.31
C LEU A 271 -18.73 2.87 4.03
N PHE A 272 -19.78 2.04 3.95
CA PHE A 272 -21.06 2.46 3.40
C PHE A 272 -22.26 2.21 4.31
N LYS A 273 -22.17 1.40 5.38
CA LYS A 273 -23.24 1.39 6.39
C LYS A 273 -23.18 2.68 7.20
N ALA A 274 -24.35 3.27 7.40
CA ALA A 274 -24.58 4.41 8.26
C ALA A 274 -25.05 3.89 9.62
#